data_AF-A0ABD0RI04-F1
#
_entry.id   AF-A0ABD0RI04-F1
#
_cell.length_a   1.000
_cell.length_b   1.000
_cell.length_c   1.000
_cell.angle_alpha   90.00
_cell.angle_beta   90.00
_cell.angle_gamma   90.00
#
_symmetry.space_group_name_H-M   'P 1'
#
loop_
_entity.id
_entity.type
_entity.pdbx_description
1 polymer ?
#
loop_
_entity_poly.entity_id
_entity_poly.type
_entity_poly.pdbx_seq_one_letter_code
_entity_poly.pdbx_strand_id
1 'polypeptide(L)' 'MNHLKEYHIKHGILYFLTYADEYAIGYFKKQGFSKDIKVPKSRYLGYIKDYEGATLMECELNPRIPYTELSHIIKRQKE' A
#
# COMPACT_ATOMS: atom_id res chain seq x y z
N MET A 1 -9.38 1.81 -2.53
CA MET A 1 -8.06 1.18 -2.39
C MET A 1 -8.06 -0.31 -2.75
N ASN A 2 -8.97 -1.14 -2.24
CA ASN A 2 -8.99 -2.59 -2.57
C ASN A 2 -9.04 -2.88 -4.08
N HIS A 3 -9.93 -2.23 -4.83
CA HIS A 3 -9.95 -2.35 -6.30
C HIS A 3 -8.63 -1.95 -6.97
N LEU A 4 -7.95 -0.91 -6.47
CA LEU A 4 -6.66 -0.45 -7.00
C LEU A 4 -5.58 -1.51 -6.81
N LYS A 5 -5.52 -2.13 -5.62
CA LYS A 5 -4.60 -3.23 -5.31
C LYS A 5 -4.81 -4.40 -6.26
N GLU A 6 -6.06 -4.82 -6.44
CA GLU A 6 -6.39 -5.96 -7.28
C GLU A 6 -6.05 -5.70 -8.75
N TYR A 7 -6.31 -4.50 -9.26
CA TYR A 7 -5.89 -4.11 -10.60
C TYR A 7 -4.36 -4.19 -10.78
N HIS A 8 -3.59 -3.66 -9.83
CA HIS A 8 -2.12 -3.62 -9.93
C HIS A 8 -1.48 -5.00 -9.76
N ILE A 9 -2.05 -5.88 -8.93
CA ILE A 9 -1.63 -7.28 -8.82
C ILE A 9 -1.71 -7.98 -10.18
N LYS A 10 -2.78 -7.73 -10.98
CA LYS A 10 -2.92 -8.27 -12.34
C LYS A 10 -1.83 -7.78 -13.31
N HIS A 11 -1.19 -6.66 -13.00
CA HIS A 11 -0.10 -6.08 -13.79
C HIS A 11 1.30 -6.38 -13.19
N GLY A 12 1.39 -7.25 -12.18
CA GLY A 12 2.66 -7.58 -11.53
C GLY A 12 3.23 -6.46 -10.66
N ILE A 13 2.44 -5.44 -10.32
CA ILE A 13 2.85 -4.33 -9.46
C ILE A 13 2.43 -4.67 -8.02
N LEU A 14 3.42 -4.94 -7.18
CA LEU A 14 3.22 -5.44 -5.81
C LEU A 14 3.66 -4.46 -4.71
N TYR A 15 4.16 -3.28 -5.07
CA TYR A 15 4.59 -2.27 -4.11
C TYR A 15 3.97 -0.93 -4.48
N PHE A 16 3.33 -0.29 -3.51
CA PHE A 16 2.89 1.10 -3.61
C PHE A 16 3.76 1.97 -2.71
N LEU A 17 4.20 3.10 -3.25
CA LEU A 17 4.88 4.16 -2.52
C LEU A 17 4.04 5.42 -2.56
N THR A 18 3.93 6.10 -1.43
CA THR A 18 3.21 7.37 -1.34
C THR A 18 3.87 8.28 -0.32
N TYR A 19 3.87 9.59 -0.57
CA TYR A 19 4.05 10.58 0.47
C TYR A 19 2.68 10.90 1.07
N ALA A 20 2.55 10.79 2.40
CA ALA A 20 1.31 11.04 3.12
C ALA A 20 1.49 12.19 4.12
N ASP A 21 0.56 13.14 4.11
CA ASP A 21 0.45 14.16 5.16
C ASP A 21 -0.06 13.55 6.48
N GLU A 22 0.00 14.34 7.55
CA GLU A 22 -0.38 13.93 8.90
C GLU A 22 -1.84 13.43 9.01
N TYR A 23 -2.76 13.99 8.22
CA TYR A 23 -4.18 13.62 8.23
C TYR A 23 -4.42 12.32 7.47
N ALA A 24 -3.61 12.02 6.44
CA ALA A 24 -3.74 10.84 5.60
C ALA A 24 -3.02 9.60 6.15
N ILE A 25 -2.01 9.75 7.03
CA ILE A 25 -1.26 8.62 7.60
C ILE A 25 -2.20 7.57 8.21
N GLY A 26 -3.23 7.99 8.94
CA GLY A 26 -4.20 7.07 9.57
C GLY A 26 -4.97 6.23 8.55
N TYR A 27 -5.33 6.83 7.42
CA TYR A 27 -5.96 6.12 6.30
C TYR A 27 -4.98 5.10 5.69
N PHE A 28 -3.77 5.53 5.34
CA PHE A 28 -2.78 4.65 4.70
C PHE A 28 -2.38 3.47 5.60
N LYS A 29 -2.22 3.68 6.91
CA LYS A 29 -2.02 2.58 7.87
C LYS A 29 -3.15 1.55 7.81
N LYS A 30 -4.42 1.98 7.80
CA LYS A 30 -5.57 1.07 7.64
C LYS A 30 -5.58 0.34 6.30
N GLN A 31 -4.96 0.93 5.27
CA GLN A 31 -4.75 0.30 3.97
C GLN A 31 -3.51 -0.60 3.91
N GLY A 32 -2.80 -0.82 5.03
CA GLY A 32 -1.62 -1.69 5.08
C GLY A 32 -0.34 -1.02 4.59
N PHE A 33 -0.27 0.32 4.61
CA PHE A 33 0.98 1.04 4.41
C PHE A 33 1.76 1.15 5.72
N SER A 34 3.08 1.11 5.63
CA SER A 34 4.03 1.27 6.73
C SER A 34 5.01 2.41 6.45
N LYS A 35 5.63 2.95 7.50
CA LYS A 35 6.79 3.86 7.37
C LYS A 35 8.10 3.10 7.13
N ASP A 36 8.09 1.78 7.31
CA ASP A 36 9.20 0.90 6.99
C ASP A 36 9.23 0.63 5.49
N ILE A 37 10.24 1.17 4.80
CA ILE A 37 10.37 1.12 3.34
C ILE A 37 11.35 -0.01 3.00
N LYS A 38 10.84 -1.10 2.42
CA LYS A 38 11.64 -2.27 2.05
C LYS A 38 12.15 -2.18 0.62
N VAL A 39 11.45 -1.45 -0.25
CA VAL A 39 11.90 -1.21 -1.62
C VAL A 39 13.23 -0.42 -1.58
N PRO A 40 14.30 -0.91 -2.23
CA PRO A 40 15.58 -0.22 -2.22
C PRO A 40 15.47 1.20 -2.77
N LYS A 41 16.18 2.17 -2.15
CA LYS A 41 16.20 3.58 -2.59
C LYS A 41 16.47 3.76 -4.08
N SER A 42 17.37 2.95 -4.65
CA SER A 42 17.73 2.99 -6.08
C SER A 42 16.55 2.72 -7.03
N ARG A 43 15.44 2.18 -6.53
CA ARG A 43 14.23 1.85 -7.31
C ARG A 43 13.23 3.01 -7.38
N TYR A 44 13.31 4.00 -6.51
CA TYR A 44 12.32 5.09 -6.43
C TYR A 44 12.90 6.50 -6.35
N LEU A 45 14.13 6.64 -5.84
CA LEU A 45 14.78 7.95 -5.72
C LEU A 45 14.99 8.56 -7.11
N GLY A 46 14.47 9.78 -7.31
CA GLY A 46 14.49 10.47 -8.61
C GLY A 46 13.38 10.07 -9.58
N TYR A 47 12.55 9.07 -9.23
CA TYR A 47 11.39 8.65 -10.03
C TYR A 47 10.07 9.17 -9.45
N ILE A 48 9.93 9.16 -8.13
CA ILE A 48 8.77 9.71 -7.42
C ILE A 48 9.05 11.14 -6.96
N LYS A 49 7.99 11.92 -6.77
CA LYS A 49 8.11 13.27 -6.22
C LYS A 49 8.24 13.20 -4.70
N ASP A 50 9.18 13.99 -4.18
CA ASP A 50 9.37 14.19 -2.76
C ASP A 50 8.61 15.44 -2.30
N TYR A 51 7.99 15.36 -1.12
CA TYR A 51 7.19 16.45 -0.55
C TYR A 51 7.68 16.76 0.86
N GLU A 52 8.00 18.03 1.11
CA GLU A 52 8.35 18.51 2.45
C GLU A 52 7.14 18.39 3.39
N GLY A 53 7.39 17.99 4.64
CA GLY A 53 6.34 17.78 5.64
C GLY A 53 5.50 16.51 5.45
N ALA A 54 5.70 15.75 4.38
CA ALA A 54 5.02 14.47 4.16
C ALA A 54 5.91 13.27 4.55
N THR A 55 5.29 12.18 4.97
CA THR A 55 5.97 10.94 5.31
C THR A 55 5.90 9.96 4.14
N LEU A 56 7.04 9.48 3.65
CA LEU A 56 7.09 8.36 2.71
C LEU A 56 6.56 7.09 3.40
N MET A 57 5.65 6.39 2.73
CA MET A 57 5.06 5.14 3.19
C MET A 57 5.00 4.11 2.07
N GLU A 58 5.16 2.84 2.43
CA GLU A 58 5.15 1.69 1.53
C GLU A 58 4.00 0.72 1.85
N CYS A 59 3.33 0.20 0.84
CA CYS A 59 2.43 -0.95 0.95
C CYS A 59 2.91 -2.09 0.06
N GLU A 60 3.26 -3.20 0.68
CA GLU A 60 3.55 -4.47 0.01
C GLU A 60 2.24 -5.25 -0.17
N LEU A 61 1.94 -5.63 -1.41
CA LEU A 61 0.74 -6.36 -1.78
C LEU A 61 1.01 -7.86 -1.83
N ASN A 62 0.12 -8.65 -1.23
CA ASN A 62 0.15 -10.09 -1.36
C ASN A 62 -0.71 -10.51 -2.57
N PRO A 63 -0.12 -11.08 -3.64
CA PRO A 63 -0.85 -11.43 -4.85
C PRO A 63 -1.88 -12.56 -4.66
N ARG A 64 -1.82 -13.30 -3.54
CA ARG A 64 -2.76 -14.37 -3.22
C ARG A 64 -4.03 -13.87 -2.53
N ILE A 65 -4.08 -12.60 -2.13
CA ILE A 65 -5.22 -12.04 -1.41
C ILE A 65 -6.17 -11.34 -2.41
N PRO A 66 -7.44 -11.76 -2.52
CA PRO A 66 -8.46 -11.01 -3.24
C PRO A 66 -8.93 -9.84 -2.37
N TYR A 67 -8.28 -8.68 -2.51
CA TYR A 67 -8.49 -7.53 -1.62
C TYR A 67 -9.92 -6.99 -1.62
N THR A 68 -10.67 -7.13 -2.70
CA THR A 68 -12.09 -6.72 -2.80
C THR A 68 -13.01 -7.59 -1.94
N GLU A 69 -12.69 -8.88 -1.80
CA GLU A 69 -13.43 -9.85 -0.99
C GLU A 69 -12.90 -9.98 0.45
N LEU A 70 -11.87 -9.21 0.80
CA LEU A 70 -11.13 -9.36 2.06
C LEU A 70 -12.02 -9.28 3.29
N SER A 71 -12.97 -8.35 3.32
CA SER A 71 -13.90 -8.20 4.46
C SER A 71 -14.76 -9.44 4.67
N HIS A 72 -15.23 -10.06 3.58
CA HIS A 72 -16.03 -11.28 3.63
C HIS A 72 -15.17 -12.48 4.09
N ILE A 73 -13.96 -12.60 3.57
CA ILE A 73 -13.01 -13.66 3.97
C ILE A 73 -12.68 -13.58 5.46
N ILE A 74 -12.33 -12.38 5.96
CA ILE A 74 -12.01 -12.18 7.38
C ILE A 74 -13.21 -12.52 8.26
N LYS A 75 -14.43 -12.16 7.85
CA LYS A 75 -15.64 -12.52 8.60
C LYS A 75 -15.77 -14.03 8.74
N ARG A 76 -15.63 -14.78 7.63
CA ARG A 76 -15.70 -16.25 7.63
C ARG A 76 -14.60 -16.93 8.43
N GLN A 77 -13.42 -16.31 8.58
CA GLN A 77 -12.31 -16.87 9.36
C GLN A 77 -12.48 -16.71 10.88
N LYS A 78 -13.37 -15.82 11.31
CA LYS A 78 -13.65 -15.56 12.73
C LYS A 78 -14.82 -16.38 13.28
N GLU A 79 -15.57 -17.02 12.39
CA GLU A 79 -16.59 -18.02 12.70
C GLU A 79 -15.90 -19.36 13.00
#